data_AF-A0A147KGC7-F1
#
_entry.id   AF-A0A147KGC7-F1
#
_cell.length_a   1.000
_cell.length_b   1.000
_cell.length_c   1.000
_cell.angle_alpha   90.00
_cell.angle_beta   90.00
_cell.angle_gamma   90.00
#
_symmetry.space_group_name_H-M   'P 1'
#
loop_
_entity.id
_entity.type
_entity.pdbx_description
1 polymer ?
#
loop_
_entity_poly.entity_id
_entity_poly.type
_entity_poly.pdbx_seq_one_letter_code
_entity_poly.pdbx_strand_id
1 'polypeptide(L)'
;MAQTQILLDETSPYRSRRVIVEYDTHTTAAYLLDPRGQVRVPVWLANHEIAPETSDPSGLYAGRAPLMPAAYTKHPQGRAPLNASRLRVVWFEEGDGVALLDEEGLLAIIPGWAEADRGLPGYSRDAIGRSAYAWALDDVAAQLWPRVVHAEAYWSWRAAPGAWRSVQRSVFNHLRTVGPAGHYWDVSDGHDPLIRVSERPPTPDRPYTVLSTVGMCGQRMPTLDRYMADTSAYARIELALATTAPAHLAARIFRWLGTFPWRAVTWFGPGHSIKWLDNGEDSPLRGNHAAVLLVSDPSVLAGPEWAPPPDLSGLTFHGDPVNWLWVVPITRPEHLFAKEHDAETLIAKLAAEGRSWILG
;
A
#
# COMPACT_ATOMS: atom_id res chain seq x y z
N MET A 1 36.90 -14.11 7.68
CA MET A 1 35.43 -14.00 7.65
C MET A 1 35.07 -13.84 6.19
N ALA A 2 34.25 -14.73 5.61
CA ALA A 2 33.75 -14.53 4.25
C ALA A 2 32.95 -13.22 4.23
N GLN A 3 33.28 -12.33 3.31
CA GLN A 3 32.71 -10.99 3.25
C GLN A 3 31.41 -11.05 2.46
N THR A 4 30.28 -10.73 3.11
CA THR A 4 29.00 -10.57 2.43
C THR A 4 29.08 -9.37 1.48
N GLN A 5 28.70 -9.58 0.23
CA GLN A 5 28.62 -8.56 -0.81
C GLN A 5 27.16 -8.26 -1.12
N ILE A 6 26.80 -6.97 -1.11
CA ILE A 6 25.49 -6.51 -1.58
C ILE A 6 25.56 -6.42 -3.11
N LEU A 7 24.74 -7.22 -3.80
CA LEU A 7 24.62 -7.22 -5.26
C LEU A 7 23.57 -6.21 -5.74
N LEU A 8 22.52 -6.00 -4.96
CA LEU A 8 21.44 -5.06 -5.25
C LEU A 8 20.87 -4.50 -3.95
N ASP A 9 20.49 -3.23 -3.99
CA ASP A 9 19.91 -2.49 -2.86
C ASP A 9 18.95 -1.42 -3.39
N GLU A 10 17.65 -1.64 -3.24
CA GLU A 10 16.64 -0.74 -3.76
C GLU A 10 15.50 -0.51 -2.75
N THR A 11 15.11 0.75 -2.58
CA THR A 11 13.98 1.15 -1.74
C THR A 11 12.71 1.25 -2.60
N SER A 12 11.58 0.79 -2.06
CA SER A 12 10.30 0.87 -2.78
C SER A 12 9.88 2.31 -3.04
N PRO A 13 9.06 2.58 -4.09
CA PRO A 13 8.64 3.93 -4.45
C PRO A 13 7.99 4.71 -3.30
N TYR A 14 7.29 4.01 -2.39
CA TYR A 14 6.62 4.61 -1.23
C TYR A 14 7.46 4.55 0.05
N ARG A 15 8.74 4.13 -0.04
CA ARG A 15 9.69 4.03 1.08
C ARG A 15 9.21 3.17 2.25
N SER A 16 8.29 2.26 1.97
CA SER A 16 7.68 1.36 2.94
C SER A 16 8.35 -0.02 2.99
N ARG A 17 9.17 -0.31 1.96
CA ARG A 17 9.94 -1.53 1.81
C ARG A 17 11.30 -1.22 1.21
N ARG A 18 12.23 -2.15 1.38
CA ARG A 18 13.53 -2.17 0.72
C ARG A 18 13.83 -3.61 0.34
N VAL A 19 14.42 -3.84 -0.82
CA VAL A 19 14.92 -5.16 -1.22
C VAL A 19 16.44 -5.11 -1.28
N ILE A 20 17.09 -6.09 -0.66
CA ILE A 20 18.53 -6.28 -0.73
C ILE A 20 18.78 -7.67 -1.29
N VAL A 21 19.71 -7.78 -2.23
CA VAL A 21 20.24 -9.07 -2.69
C VAL A 21 21.68 -9.18 -2.20
N GLU A 22 21.96 -10.22 -1.44
CA GLU A 22 23.27 -10.47 -0.84
C GLU A 22 23.87 -11.77 -1.36
N TYR A 23 25.20 -11.77 -1.47
CA TYR A 23 26.03 -12.91 -1.81
C TYR A 23 27.08 -13.10 -0.72
N ASP A 24 27.16 -14.29 -0.12
CA ASP A 24 28.05 -14.57 1.01
C ASP A 24 29.15 -15.60 0.69
N THR A 25 29.49 -15.74 -0.59
CA THR A 25 30.37 -16.78 -1.18
C THR A 25 29.74 -18.16 -1.37
N HIS A 26 28.77 -18.53 -0.53
CA HIS A 26 28.11 -19.85 -0.55
C HIS A 26 26.72 -19.78 -1.16
N THR A 27 25.98 -18.72 -0.86
CA THR A 27 24.58 -18.55 -1.25
C THR A 27 24.35 -17.13 -1.75
N THR A 28 23.41 -16.98 -2.70
CA THR A 28 22.78 -15.69 -2.98
C THR A 28 21.33 -15.72 -2.50
N ALA A 29 20.93 -14.71 -1.74
CA ALA A 29 19.58 -14.57 -1.20
C ALA A 29 19.08 -13.13 -1.34
N ALA A 30 17.76 -12.99 -1.47
CA ALA A 30 17.07 -11.72 -1.42
C ALA A 30 16.34 -11.55 -0.09
N TYR A 31 16.31 -10.32 0.40
CA TYR A 31 15.62 -9.95 1.63
C TYR A 31 14.70 -8.78 1.33
N LEU A 32 13.40 -8.97 1.57
CA LEU A 32 12.46 -7.86 1.66
C LEU A 32 12.48 -7.35 3.10
N LEU A 33 12.84 -6.09 3.29
CA LEU A 33 12.95 -5.44 4.59
C LEU A 33 11.83 -4.41 4.79
N ASP A 34 11.49 -4.18 6.06
CA ASP A 34 10.68 -3.04 6.46
C ASP A 34 11.50 -1.73 6.50
N PRO A 35 10.87 -0.56 6.74
CA PRO A 35 11.59 0.72 6.78
C PRO A 35 12.61 0.85 7.91
N ARG A 36 12.57 -0.05 8.90
CA ARG A 36 13.52 -0.10 10.03
C ARG A 36 14.69 -1.04 9.75
N GLY A 37 14.73 -1.67 8.58
CA GLY A 37 15.76 -2.64 8.19
C GLY A 37 15.54 -4.03 8.80
N GLN A 38 14.35 -4.34 9.31
CA GLN A 38 14.04 -5.71 9.75
C GLN A 38 13.64 -6.56 8.55
N VAL A 39 14.23 -7.75 8.44
CA VAL A 39 13.87 -8.73 7.40
C VAL A 39 12.43 -9.19 7.63
N ARG A 40 11.60 -9.04 6.59
CA ARG A 40 10.21 -9.49 6.56
C ARG A 40 10.07 -10.82 5.84
N VAL A 41 10.74 -10.95 4.70
CA VAL A 41 10.71 -12.16 3.88
C VAL A 41 12.08 -12.37 3.26
N PRO A 42 12.83 -13.41 3.67
CA PRO A 42 13.96 -13.92 2.92
C PRO A 42 13.49 -14.82 1.77
N VAL A 43 14.23 -14.82 0.66
CA VAL A 43 14.04 -15.74 -0.46
C VAL A 43 15.39 -16.21 -0.95
N TRP A 44 15.58 -17.52 -0.97
CA TRP A 44 16.78 -18.12 -1.56
C TRP A 44 16.78 -17.96 -3.09
N LEU A 45 17.93 -17.59 -3.67
CA LEU A 45 18.08 -17.42 -5.12
C LEU A 45 19.00 -18.48 -5.73
N ALA A 46 20.16 -18.75 -5.12
CA ALA A 46 21.14 -19.68 -5.67
C ALA A 46 22.10 -20.24 -4.62
N ASN A 47 22.55 -21.48 -4.82
CA ASN A 47 23.73 -22.05 -4.18
C ASN A 47 24.94 -21.84 -5.10
N HIS A 48 26.10 -21.58 -4.52
CA HIS A 48 27.39 -21.45 -5.21
C HIS A 48 28.36 -22.58 -4.88
N GLU A 49 27.91 -23.54 -4.08
CA GLU A 49 28.59 -24.78 -3.77
C GLU A 49 27.61 -25.96 -3.83
N ILE A 50 28.12 -27.16 -3.57
CA ILE A 50 27.34 -28.39 -3.61
C ILE A 50 26.20 -28.31 -2.59
N ALA A 51 24.98 -28.56 -3.07
CA ALA A 51 23.79 -28.56 -2.24
C ALA A 51 23.81 -29.73 -1.25
N PRO A 52 23.49 -29.51 0.03
CA PRO A 52 23.44 -30.57 1.02
C PRO A 52 22.23 -31.49 0.77
N GLU A 53 22.29 -32.73 1.28
CA GLU A 53 21.15 -33.66 1.18
C GLU A 53 19.93 -33.17 2.00
N THR A 54 20.20 -32.59 3.17
CA THR A 54 19.19 -32.10 4.09
C THR A 54 19.45 -30.65 4.47
N SER A 55 18.43 -30.00 5.02
CA SER A 55 18.56 -28.64 5.53
C SER A 55 19.51 -28.60 6.74
N ASP A 56 20.53 -27.74 6.68
CA ASP A 56 21.39 -27.43 7.82
C ASP A 56 21.12 -26.01 8.34
N PRO A 57 20.42 -25.86 9.48
CA PRO A 57 20.16 -24.55 10.08
C PRO A 57 21.37 -23.96 10.80
N SER A 58 22.51 -24.65 10.90
CA SER A 58 23.68 -24.19 11.65
C SER A 58 24.18 -22.81 11.21
N GLY A 59 24.12 -22.53 9.89
CA GLY A 59 24.51 -21.24 9.31
C GLY A 59 23.58 -20.07 9.67
N LEU A 60 22.31 -20.34 9.99
CA LEU A 60 21.35 -19.30 10.39
C LEU A 60 21.78 -18.61 11.69
N TYR A 61 22.34 -19.37 12.64
CA TYR A 61 22.85 -18.82 13.91
C TYR A 61 24.06 -17.92 13.73
N ALA A 62 24.76 -18.02 12.58
CA ALA A 62 25.87 -17.16 12.20
C ALA A 62 25.45 -16.00 11.28
N GLY A 63 24.14 -15.80 11.06
CA GLY A 63 23.61 -14.75 10.19
C GLY A 63 23.86 -14.97 8.70
N ARG A 64 24.09 -16.22 8.26
CA ARG A 64 24.31 -16.57 6.85
C ARG A 64 23.05 -17.11 6.20
N ALA A 65 22.94 -16.92 4.88
CA ALA A 65 21.86 -17.51 4.11
C ALA A 65 22.09 -19.03 4.00
N PRO A 66 21.08 -19.88 4.30
CA PRO A 66 21.24 -21.32 4.23
C PRO A 66 21.31 -21.79 2.76
N LEU A 67 22.07 -22.87 2.53
CA LEU A 67 22.03 -23.57 1.25
C LEU A 67 20.67 -24.26 1.07
N MET A 68 20.14 -24.20 -0.14
CA MET A 68 19.00 -25.02 -0.53
C MET A 68 19.43 -26.49 -0.64
N PRO A 69 18.69 -27.46 -0.06
CA PRO A 69 19.02 -28.87 -0.21
C PRO A 69 18.89 -29.35 -1.67
N ALA A 70 19.64 -30.38 -2.04
CA ALA A 70 19.74 -30.88 -3.42
C ALA A 70 18.38 -31.26 -4.03
N ALA A 71 17.44 -31.76 -3.22
CA ALA A 71 16.10 -32.11 -3.66
C ALA A 71 15.23 -30.90 -4.06
N TYR A 72 15.61 -29.68 -3.66
CA TYR A 72 14.83 -28.46 -3.83
C TYR A 72 15.51 -27.40 -4.71
N THR A 73 16.60 -27.75 -5.39
CA THR A 73 17.31 -26.84 -6.32
C THR A 73 17.54 -27.47 -7.68
N LYS A 74 17.40 -26.67 -8.74
CA LYS A 74 17.75 -27.05 -10.12
C LYS A 74 19.27 -27.16 -10.35
N HIS A 75 20.08 -26.65 -9.42
CA HIS A 75 21.55 -26.61 -9.51
C HIS A 75 22.21 -27.27 -8.29
N PRO A 76 22.13 -28.61 -8.13
CA PRO A 76 22.66 -29.30 -6.95
C PRO A 76 24.20 -29.25 -6.84
N GLN A 77 24.91 -28.95 -7.94
CA GLN A 77 26.37 -28.75 -7.94
C GLN A 77 26.76 -27.28 -7.67
N GLY A 78 25.78 -26.42 -7.38
CA GLY A 78 25.95 -24.97 -7.35
C GLY A 78 25.96 -24.35 -8.74
N ARG A 79 25.87 -23.02 -8.79
CA ARG A 79 26.03 -22.21 -10.00
C ARG A 79 26.95 -21.02 -9.75
N ALA A 80 27.41 -20.38 -10.83
CA ALA A 80 28.19 -19.15 -10.72
C ALA A 80 27.40 -18.04 -10.00
N PRO A 81 28.08 -17.11 -9.28
CA PRO A 81 27.44 -15.96 -8.66
C PRO A 81 26.61 -15.13 -9.62
N LEU A 82 25.51 -14.55 -9.13
CA LEU A 82 24.68 -13.65 -9.93
C LEU A 82 25.46 -12.38 -10.29
N ASN A 83 25.26 -11.86 -11.50
CA ASN A 83 25.90 -10.64 -11.94
C ASN A 83 25.13 -9.42 -11.43
N ALA A 84 25.70 -8.70 -10.47
CA ALA A 84 25.11 -7.48 -9.90
C ALA A 84 24.68 -6.45 -10.96
N SER A 85 25.44 -6.27 -12.05
CA SER A 85 25.12 -5.28 -13.08
C SER A 85 23.95 -5.68 -13.99
N ARG A 86 23.44 -6.90 -13.86
CA ARG A 86 22.32 -7.42 -14.65
C ARG A 86 21.05 -7.60 -13.82
N LEU A 87 21.16 -7.50 -12.49
CA LEU A 87 20.01 -7.56 -11.61
C LEU A 87 19.16 -6.30 -11.74
N ARG A 88 17.85 -6.49 -11.82
CA ARG A 88 16.87 -5.41 -11.86
C ARG A 88 15.70 -5.72 -10.95
N VAL A 89 15.13 -4.67 -10.37
CA VAL A 89 13.93 -4.72 -9.56
C VAL A 89 12.73 -4.16 -10.34
N VAL A 90 11.58 -4.78 -10.13
CA VAL A 90 10.27 -4.22 -10.48
C VAL A 90 9.38 -4.33 -9.25
N TRP A 91 9.09 -3.21 -8.61
CA TRP A 91 8.07 -3.14 -7.55
C TRP A 91 6.68 -3.28 -8.15
N PHE A 92 5.77 -3.99 -7.49
CA PHE A 92 4.36 -3.94 -7.87
C PHE A 92 3.76 -2.55 -7.63
N GLU A 93 2.63 -2.23 -8.28
CA GLU A 93 2.01 -0.89 -8.22
C GLU A 93 1.69 -0.46 -6.78
N GLU A 94 1.32 -1.43 -5.94
CA GLU A 94 1.06 -1.30 -4.51
C GLU A 94 2.32 -0.96 -3.69
N GLY A 95 3.52 -1.23 -4.22
CA GLY A 95 4.82 -0.93 -3.63
C GLY A 95 5.20 -1.79 -2.42
N ASP A 96 4.45 -2.87 -2.16
CA ASP A 96 4.67 -3.80 -1.05
C ASP A 96 5.18 -5.19 -1.48
N GLY A 97 5.05 -5.54 -2.76
CA GLY A 97 5.64 -6.71 -3.40
C GLY A 97 6.65 -6.34 -4.49
N VAL A 98 7.55 -7.28 -4.79
CA VAL A 98 8.68 -7.03 -5.70
C VAL A 98 9.02 -8.25 -6.55
N ALA A 99 9.38 -8.00 -7.81
CA ALA A 99 9.99 -8.96 -8.71
C ALA A 99 11.47 -8.63 -8.93
N LEU A 100 12.30 -9.66 -8.93
CA LEU A 100 13.71 -9.60 -9.30
C LEU A 100 13.87 -10.23 -10.68
N LEU A 101 14.62 -9.56 -11.55
CA LEU A 101 14.91 -10.02 -12.90
C LEU A 101 16.42 -9.98 -13.16
N ASP A 102 16.85 -10.84 -14.06
CA ASP A 102 18.17 -10.83 -14.68
C ASP A 102 18.04 -10.97 -16.21
N GLU A 103 19.13 -11.26 -16.91
CA GLU A 103 19.16 -11.44 -18.37
C GLU A 103 18.32 -12.63 -18.88
N GLU A 104 18.07 -13.63 -18.02
CA GLU A 104 17.27 -14.82 -18.36
C GLU A 104 15.77 -14.56 -18.10
N GLY A 105 15.42 -13.41 -17.50
CA GLY A 105 14.05 -12.99 -17.22
C GLY A 105 13.74 -12.99 -15.74
N LEU A 106 12.56 -13.50 -15.36
CA LEU A 106 12.09 -13.48 -13.98
C LEU A 106 12.94 -14.41 -13.11
N LEU A 107 13.64 -13.85 -12.12
CA LEU A 107 14.50 -14.58 -11.19
C LEU A 107 13.76 -14.95 -9.91
N ALA A 108 13.02 -14.01 -9.33
CA ALA A 108 12.27 -14.24 -8.10
C ALA A 108 11.09 -13.27 -7.97
N ILE A 109 10.11 -13.64 -7.15
CA ILE A 109 9.02 -12.76 -6.73
C ILE A 109 8.85 -12.87 -5.23
N ILE A 110 8.78 -11.72 -4.56
CA ILE A 110 8.37 -11.61 -3.16
C ILE A 110 7.02 -10.87 -3.15
N PRO A 111 5.88 -11.59 -3.10
CA PRO A 111 4.57 -10.95 -3.08
C PRO A 111 4.36 -10.10 -1.83
N GLY A 112 3.54 -9.04 -1.91
CA GLY A 112 3.19 -8.22 -0.74
C GLY A 112 2.47 -8.98 0.37
N TRP A 113 1.91 -10.15 0.06
CA TRP A 113 1.28 -11.06 1.01
C TRP A 113 2.22 -12.10 1.64
N ALA A 114 3.48 -12.19 1.21
CA ALA A 114 4.40 -13.18 1.76
C ALA A 114 4.68 -12.96 3.26
N GLU A 115 4.78 -14.07 3.99
CA GLU A 115 4.97 -14.14 5.44
C GLU A 115 5.84 -15.36 5.76
N ALA A 116 7.17 -15.18 5.76
CA ALA A 116 8.12 -16.28 5.96
C ALA A 116 7.91 -17.00 7.30
N ASP A 117 7.60 -16.26 8.37
CA ASP A 117 7.29 -16.82 9.70
C ASP A 117 6.05 -17.71 9.72
N ARG A 118 5.20 -17.62 8.69
CA ARG A 118 4.02 -18.49 8.50
C ARG A 118 4.22 -19.54 7.41
N GLY A 119 5.46 -19.75 6.98
CA GLY A 119 5.81 -20.74 5.95
C GLY A 119 5.43 -20.30 4.53
N LEU A 120 5.26 -19.00 4.30
CA LEU A 120 4.96 -18.40 3.00
C LEU A 120 6.16 -17.56 2.52
N PRO A 121 7.27 -18.19 2.07
CA PRO A 121 8.39 -17.47 1.47
C PRO A 121 8.00 -16.94 0.08
N GLY A 122 8.89 -16.17 -0.53
CA GLY A 122 8.74 -15.84 -1.95
C GLY A 122 9.12 -16.99 -2.88
N TYR A 123 9.04 -16.69 -4.17
CA TYR A 123 9.27 -17.61 -5.28
C TYR A 123 10.63 -17.37 -5.90
N SER A 124 11.31 -18.44 -6.32
CA SER A 124 12.60 -18.40 -6.98
C SER A 124 12.62 -19.31 -8.22
N ARG A 125 13.25 -18.83 -9.29
CA ARG A 125 13.42 -19.55 -10.56
C ARG A 125 14.15 -20.88 -10.38
N ASP A 126 15.15 -20.90 -9.52
CA ASP A 126 16.04 -22.07 -9.37
C ASP A 126 15.56 -23.06 -8.29
N ALA A 127 14.44 -22.76 -7.63
CA ALA A 127 13.82 -23.64 -6.64
C ALA A 127 12.99 -24.75 -7.32
N ILE A 128 12.91 -25.91 -6.67
CA ILE A 128 12.05 -27.03 -7.03
C ILE A 128 11.02 -27.23 -5.92
N GLY A 129 9.74 -27.39 -6.27
CA GLY A 129 8.66 -27.62 -5.33
C GLY A 129 8.54 -26.53 -4.25
N ARG A 130 8.24 -26.92 -3.02
CA ARG A 130 8.09 -26.02 -1.87
C ARG A 130 9.07 -26.38 -0.79
N SER A 131 9.87 -25.40 -0.36
CA SER A 131 10.77 -25.48 0.79
C SER A 131 10.51 -24.33 1.76
N ALA A 132 11.20 -24.32 2.90
CA ALA A 132 11.18 -23.21 3.83
C ALA A 132 11.90 -21.94 3.31
N TYR A 133 12.74 -22.07 2.27
CA TYR A 133 13.61 -20.99 1.80
C TYR A 133 13.11 -20.28 0.55
N ALA A 134 12.43 -21.01 -0.33
CA ALA A 134 11.76 -20.49 -1.51
C ALA A 134 10.79 -21.54 -2.06
N TRP A 135 9.76 -21.07 -2.77
CA TRP A 135 8.91 -21.90 -3.59
C TRP A 135 9.31 -21.82 -5.07
N ALA A 136 9.08 -22.88 -5.82
CA ALA A 136 9.34 -22.91 -7.25
C ALA A 136 8.50 -21.86 -7.98
N LEU A 137 9.16 -21.04 -8.78
CA LEU A 137 8.51 -20.01 -9.58
C LEU A 137 7.74 -20.61 -10.76
N ASP A 138 8.21 -21.71 -11.35
CA ASP A 138 7.61 -22.34 -12.55
C ASP A 138 6.11 -22.61 -12.39
N ASP A 139 5.69 -23.03 -11.20
CA ASP A 139 4.30 -23.38 -10.88
C ASP A 139 3.33 -22.19 -10.99
N VAL A 140 3.85 -20.97 -10.85
CA VAL A 140 3.05 -19.73 -10.76
C VAL A 140 3.48 -18.66 -11.75
N ALA A 141 4.57 -18.86 -12.50
CA ALA A 141 5.19 -17.86 -13.37
C ALA A 141 4.19 -17.27 -14.37
N ALA A 142 3.40 -18.11 -15.03
CA ALA A 142 2.39 -17.66 -16.00
C ALA A 142 1.29 -16.78 -15.37
N GLN A 143 0.98 -16.99 -14.09
CA GLN A 143 -0.04 -16.21 -13.36
C GLN A 143 0.53 -14.90 -12.82
N LEU A 144 1.81 -14.90 -12.40
CA LEU A 144 2.45 -13.74 -11.80
C LEU A 144 3.11 -12.82 -12.84
N TRP A 145 3.52 -13.33 -14.00
CA TRP A 145 4.17 -12.55 -15.06
C TRP A 145 3.33 -11.35 -15.52
N PRO A 146 2.01 -11.46 -15.77
CA PRO A 146 1.18 -10.29 -16.09
C PRO A 146 1.25 -9.18 -15.05
N ARG A 147 1.43 -9.51 -13.76
CA ARG A 147 1.59 -8.50 -12.70
C ARG A 147 2.91 -7.76 -12.81
N VAL A 148 3.99 -8.46 -13.18
CA VAL A 148 5.31 -7.84 -13.41
C VAL A 148 5.23 -6.88 -14.60
N VAL A 149 4.66 -7.33 -15.72
CA VAL A 149 4.51 -6.49 -16.93
C VAL A 149 3.63 -5.28 -16.65
N HIS A 150 2.51 -5.45 -15.94
CA HIS A 150 1.64 -4.33 -15.53
C HIS A 150 2.41 -3.33 -14.66
N ALA A 151 3.17 -3.82 -13.69
CA ALA A 151 3.97 -2.97 -12.82
C ALA A 151 5.05 -2.18 -13.57
N GLU A 152 5.75 -2.81 -14.52
CA GLU A 152 6.71 -2.10 -15.38
C GLU A 152 6.04 -0.99 -16.20
N ALA A 153 4.90 -1.30 -16.82
CA ALA A 153 4.13 -0.34 -17.59
C ALA A 153 3.63 0.82 -16.70
N TYR A 154 3.17 0.50 -15.49
CA TYR A 154 2.73 1.48 -14.51
C TYR A 154 3.87 2.42 -14.11
N TRP A 155 5.04 1.91 -13.73
CA TRP A 155 6.15 2.76 -13.31
C TRP A 155 6.75 3.54 -14.48
N SER A 156 6.79 2.97 -15.69
CA SER A 156 7.14 3.70 -16.90
C SER A 156 6.17 4.86 -17.16
N TRP A 157 4.86 4.64 -16.96
CA TRP A 157 3.87 5.69 -17.05
C TRP A 157 4.06 6.74 -15.94
N ARG A 158 4.29 6.35 -14.68
CA ARG A 158 4.52 7.28 -13.57
C ARG A 158 5.73 8.18 -13.80
N ALA A 159 6.80 7.65 -14.38
CA ALA A 159 8.00 8.41 -14.72
C ALA A 159 7.82 9.34 -15.92
N ALA A 160 6.78 9.13 -16.74
CA ALA A 160 6.57 9.92 -17.94
C ALA A 160 6.16 11.38 -17.61
N PRO A 161 6.63 12.37 -18.39
CA PRO A 161 6.21 13.75 -18.24
C PRO A 161 4.68 13.91 -18.26
N GLY A 162 4.13 14.54 -17.24
CA GLY A 162 2.69 14.82 -17.16
C GLY A 162 1.83 13.69 -16.59
N ALA A 163 2.40 12.58 -16.11
CA ALA A 163 1.66 11.51 -15.44
C ALA A 163 0.86 12.02 -14.23
N TRP A 164 1.48 12.84 -13.38
CA TRP A 164 0.76 13.50 -12.29
C TRP A 164 -0.40 14.38 -12.79
N ARG A 165 -0.18 15.13 -13.88
CA ARG A 165 -1.19 16.01 -14.47
C ARG A 165 -2.37 15.23 -15.04
N SER A 166 -2.19 13.99 -15.50
CA SER A 166 -3.31 13.16 -15.93
C SER A 166 -4.16 12.72 -14.74
N VAL A 167 -3.55 12.27 -13.64
CA VAL A 167 -4.24 11.95 -12.37
C VAL A 167 -5.07 13.15 -11.90
N GLN A 168 -4.41 14.30 -11.76
CA GLN A 168 -5.04 15.54 -11.30
C GLN A 168 -6.25 15.94 -12.16
N ARG A 169 -6.12 15.84 -13.49
CA ARG A 169 -7.18 16.20 -14.44
C ARG A 169 -8.38 15.27 -14.33
N SER A 170 -8.17 13.96 -14.20
CA SER A 170 -9.26 12.99 -14.04
C SER A 170 -10.09 13.30 -12.80
N VAL A 171 -9.44 13.48 -11.65
CA VAL A 171 -10.13 13.79 -10.39
C VAL A 171 -10.80 15.16 -10.44
N PHE A 172 -10.15 16.19 -11.00
CA PHE A 172 -10.78 17.51 -11.08
C PHE A 172 -11.97 17.58 -12.02
N ASN A 173 -11.92 16.88 -13.16
CA ASN A 173 -13.07 16.81 -14.06
C ASN A 173 -14.26 16.14 -13.37
N HIS A 174 -14.00 15.08 -12.60
CA HIS A 174 -15.01 14.43 -11.77
C HIS A 174 -15.62 15.39 -10.74
N LEU A 175 -14.77 16.08 -9.97
CA LEU A 175 -15.19 17.00 -8.92
C LEU A 175 -15.89 18.28 -9.42
N ARG A 176 -16.10 18.46 -10.73
CA ARG A 176 -16.92 19.57 -11.27
C ARG A 176 -18.41 19.40 -10.92
N THR A 177 -18.87 18.15 -10.80
CA THR A 177 -20.27 17.84 -10.41
C THR A 177 -20.56 18.26 -8.96
N VAL A 178 -19.52 18.32 -8.14
CA VAL A 178 -19.61 18.69 -6.71
C VAL A 178 -19.73 20.19 -6.51
N GLY A 179 -19.21 21.02 -7.42
CA GLY A 179 -19.30 22.48 -7.33
C GLY A 179 -18.03 23.22 -7.76
N PRO A 180 -17.98 24.55 -7.54
CA PRO A 180 -16.85 25.38 -7.93
C PRO A 180 -15.59 25.04 -7.15
N ALA A 181 -14.43 25.22 -7.79
CA ALA A 181 -13.15 25.00 -7.14
C ALA A 181 -12.79 26.14 -6.18
N GLY A 182 -12.30 25.77 -4.98
CA GLY A 182 -11.69 26.68 -4.01
C GLY A 182 -10.17 26.51 -3.98
N HIS A 183 -9.61 26.50 -2.77
CA HIS A 183 -8.18 26.30 -2.55
C HIS A 183 -7.71 24.88 -2.90
N TYR A 184 -6.40 24.75 -3.05
CA TYR A 184 -5.72 23.51 -3.39
C TYR A 184 -4.39 23.43 -2.65
N TRP A 185 -4.16 22.37 -1.88
CA TRP A 185 -3.01 22.23 -1.00
C TRP A 185 -2.18 20.99 -1.30
N ASP A 186 -0.87 21.09 -1.04
CA ASP A 186 0.04 19.95 -0.98
C ASP A 186 0.08 19.33 0.41
N VAL A 187 -0.13 18.02 0.47
CA VAL A 187 -0.13 17.24 1.71
C VAL A 187 0.78 16.01 1.64
N SER A 188 1.58 15.85 0.58
CA SER A 188 2.47 14.70 0.39
C SER A 188 3.94 14.99 0.70
N ASP A 189 4.25 16.18 1.24
CA ASP A 189 5.60 16.64 1.59
C ASP A 189 6.64 16.41 0.45
N GLY A 190 6.19 16.44 -0.81
CA GLY A 190 7.03 16.24 -2.00
C GLY A 190 7.47 14.80 -2.28
N HIS A 191 6.88 13.80 -1.63
CA HIS A 191 7.20 12.38 -1.86
C HIS A 191 6.01 11.61 -2.41
N ASP A 192 6.30 10.51 -3.12
CA ASP A 192 5.26 9.58 -3.56
C ASP A 192 4.69 8.81 -2.35
N PRO A 193 3.37 8.50 -2.38
CA PRO A 193 2.41 8.94 -3.38
C PRO A 193 2.12 10.45 -3.29
N LEU A 194 2.11 11.12 -4.44
CA LEU A 194 1.69 12.52 -4.52
C LEU A 194 0.20 12.64 -4.19
N ILE A 195 -0.11 13.43 -3.17
CA ILE A 195 -1.47 13.66 -2.68
C ILE A 195 -1.63 15.16 -2.46
N ARG A 196 -2.76 15.67 -2.94
CA ARG A 196 -3.19 17.05 -2.76
C ARG A 196 -4.59 17.06 -2.16
N VAL A 197 -4.99 18.18 -1.57
CA VAL A 197 -6.35 18.38 -1.08
C VAL A 197 -7.01 19.47 -1.91
N SER A 198 -8.18 19.17 -2.44
CA SER A 198 -9.02 20.11 -3.18
C SER A 198 -10.17 20.58 -2.30
N GLU A 199 -10.49 21.87 -2.42
CA GLU A 199 -11.67 22.46 -1.79
C GLU A 199 -12.81 22.64 -2.80
N ARG A 200 -14.03 22.36 -2.35
CA ARG A 200 -15.28 22.80 -2.95
C ARG A 200 -16.04 23.61 -1.89
N PRO A 201 -15.96 24.96 -1.94
CA PRO A 201 -16.56 25.83 -0.92
C PRO A 201 -18.08 25.65 -0.79
N PRO A 202 -18.69 26.22 0.27
CA PRO A 202 -20.14 26.29 0.39
C PRO A 202 -20.78 27.01 -0.81
N THR A 203 -22.00 26.60 -1.15
CA THR A 203 -22.84 27.24 -2.16
C THR A 203 -24.18 27.62 -1.52
N PRO A 204 -25.05 28.41 -2.19
CA PRO A 204 -26.39 28.70 -1.66
C PRO A 204 -27.19 27.43 -1.30
N ASP A 205 -27.02 26.36 -2.06
CA ASP A 205 -27.73 25.09 -1.88
C ASP A 205 -26.95 24.07 -1.02
N ARG A 206 -25.74 24.43 -0.56
CA ARG A 206 -24.89 23.55 0.25
C ARG A 206 -24.10 24.35 1.30
N PRO A 207 -24.50 24.31 2.59
CA PRO A 207 -23.96 25.20 3.62
C PRO A 207 -22.62 24.72 4.22
N TYR A 208 -21.90 23.83 3.55
CA TYR A 208 -20.65 23.25 4.03
C TYR A 208 -19.63 23.13 2.89
N THR A 209 -18.35 23.11 3.29
CA THR A 209 -17.21 22.87 2.41
C THR A 209 -17.02 21.36 2.23
N VAL A 210 -16.72 20.92 1.01
CA VAL A 210 -16.21 19.56 0.76
C VAL A 210 -14.72 19.63 0.49
N LEU A 211 -13.94 18.94 1.30
CA LEU A 211 -12.53 18.70 1.09
C LEU A 211 -12.36 17.28 0.54
N SER A 212 -11.49 17.12 -0.45
CA SER A 212 -11.21 15.82 -1.03
C SER A 212 -9.75 15.65 -1.37
N THR A 213 -9.24 14.43 -1.23
CA THR A 213 -7.92 14.13 -1.78
C THR A 213 -7.97 14.10 -3.31
N VAL A 214 -6.82 14.41 -3.89
CA VAL A 214 -6.52 14.27 -5.31
C VAL A 214 -5.18 13.55 -5.36
N GLY A 215 -5.17 12.33 -5.89
CA GLY A 215 -3.95 11.60 -6.17
C GLY A 215 -3.88 10.20 -5.60
N MET A 216 -4.68 9.89 -4.55
CA MET A 216 -4.69 8.57 -3.92
C MET A 216 -5.13 7.48 -4.89
N CYS A 217 -6.09 7.78 -5.76
CA CYS A 217 -6.54 6.81 -6.76
C CYS A 217 -5.47 6.51 -7.81
N GLY A 218 -4.43 7.35 -7.91
CA GLY A 218 -3.34 7.20 -8.86
C GLY A 218 -2.45 5.98 -8.58
N GLN A 219 -2.62 5.30 -7.44
CA GLN A 219 -1.91 4.11 -7.03
C GLN A 219 -2.92 3.07 -6.51
N ARG A 220 -2.58 1.78 -6.59
CA ARG A 220 -3.38 0.72 -5.94
C ARG A 220 -3.03 0.61 -4.45
N MET A 221 -4.04 0.23 -3.66
CA MET A 221 -3.93 0.03 -2.21
C MET A 221 -3.13 -1.26 -1.89
N PRO A 222 -2.14 -1.19 -0.98
CA PRO A 222 -1.36 -2.35 -0.57
C PRO A 222 -2.18 -3.47 0.06
N THR A 223 -1.63 -4.68 0.10
CA THR A 223 -2.14 -5.82 0.88
C THR A 223 -3.53 -6.38 0.54
N LEU A 224 -4.26 -5.80 -0.42
CA LEU A 224 -5.61 -6.25 -0.77
C LEU A 224 -5.66 -7.73 -1.17
N ASP A 225 -4.66 -8.20 -1.91
CA ASP A 225 -4.54 -9.60 -2.35
C ASP A 225 -4.48 -10.61 -1.19
N ARG A 226 -4.21 -10.15 0.05
CA ARG A 226 -4.28 -11.01 1.26
C ARG A 226 -5.72 -11.37 1.63
N TYR A 227 -6.66 -10.51 1.28
CA TYR A 227 -8.03 -10.57 1.78
C TYR A 227 -9.05 -10.92 0.69
N MET A 228 -8.72 -10.65 -0.58
CA MET A 228 -9.64 -10.86 -1.70
C MET A 228 -8.89 -11.23 -2.98
N ALA A 229 -9.52 -12.07 -3.81
CA ALA A 229 -8.96 -12.50 -5.10
C ALA A 229 -9.15 -11.44 -6.20
N ASP A 230 -10.30 -10.75 -6.20
CA ASP A 230 -10.54 -9.59 -7.05
C ASP A 230 -10.43 -8.33 -6.21
N THR A 231 -9.38 -7.56 -6.46
CA THR A 231 -9.07 -6.34 -5.72
C THR A 231 -9.61 -5.08 -6.39
N SER A 232 -10.09 -5.13 -7.64
CA SER A 232 -10.39 -3.94 -8.44
C SER A 232 -11.37 -3.00 -7.74
N ALA A 233 -12.41 -3.57 -7.13
CA ALA A 233 -13.44 -2.81 -6.41
C ALA A 233 -12.92 -2.06 -5.18
N TYR A 234 -11.72 -2.34 -4.66
CA TYR A 234 -11.14 -1.69 -3.48
C TYR A 234 -9.75 -1.11 -3.73
N ALA A 235 -9.20 -1.34 -4.92
CA ALA A 235 -7.82 -1.03 -5.25
C ALA A 235 -7.54 0.47 -5.24
N ARG A 236 -8.52 1.30 -5.60
CA ARG A 236 -8.31 2.74 -5.74
C ARG A 236 -9.35 3.49 -4.93
N ILE A 237 -8.89 4.44 -4.13
CA ILE A 237 -9.76 5.29 -3.33
C ILE A 237 -9.33 6.74 -3.38
N GLU A 238 -10.27 7.63 -3.09
CA GLU A 238 -10.01 8.99 -2.64
C GLU A 238 -10.75 9.19 -1.30
N LEU A 239 -10.29 10.14 -0.50
CA LEU A 239 -10.91 10.51 0.76
C LEU A 239 -11.69 11.81 0.60
N ALA A 240 -12.79 11.94 1.33
CA ALA A 240 -13.60 13.15 1.39
C ALA A 240 -13.96 13.53 2.84
N LEU A 241 -14.17 14.82 3.08
CA LEU A 241 -14.61 15.36 4.37
C LEU A 241 -15.53 16.56 4.11
N ALA A 242 -16.70 16.58 4.75
CA ALA A 242 -17.53 17.78 4.81
C ALA A 242 -17.23 18.57 6.09
N THR A 243 -17.17 19.89 6.00
CA THR A 243 -16.88 20.74 7.16
C THR A 243 -17.48 22.14 7.08
N THR A 244 -17.87 22.68 8.23
CA THR A 244 -18.18 24.10 8.43
C THR A 244 -17.05 24.85 9.14
N ALA A 245 -16.04 24.14 9.65
CA ALA A 245 -14.82 24.72 10.19
C ALA A 245 -13.96 25.35 9.07
N PRO A 246 -12.97 26.20 9.40
CA PRO A 246 -12.07 26.75 8.40
C PRO A 246 -11.36 25.65 7.58
N ALA A 247 -11.52 25.68 6.26
CA ALA A 247 -11.09 24.62 5.35
C ALA A 247 -9.60 24.24 5.51
N HIS A 248 -8.72 25.22 5.67
CA HIS A 248 -7.29 25.00 5.87
C HIS A 248 -6.95 24.23 7.16
N LEU A 249 -7.77 24.36 8.22
CA LEU A 249 -7.59 23.58 9.44
C LEU A 249 -8.04 22.14 9.22
N ALA A 250 -9.24 21.94 8.66
CA ALA A 250 -9.78 20.62 8.37
C ALA A 250 -8.93 19.82 7.36
N ALA A 251 -8.33 20.49 6.38
CA ALA A 251 -7.47 19.86 5.37
C ALA A 251 -6.25 19.13 5.96
N ARG A 252 -5.84 19.50 7.19
CA ARG A 252 -4.66 18.89 7.84
C ARG A 252 -4.82 17.41 8.14
N ILE A 253 -6.05 16.93 8.33
CA ILE A 253 -6.31 15.51 8.57
C ILE A 253 -5.76 14.62 7.44
N PHE A 254 -5.77 15.14 6.21
CA PHE A 254 -5.29 14.40 5.03
C PHE A 254 -3.77 14.28 4.96
N ARG A 255 -2.99 15.10 5.69
CA ARG A 255 -1.51 15.04 5.68
C ARG A 255 -1.00 13.67 6.12
N TRP A 256 -1.52 13.18 7.23
CA TRP A 256 -1.14 11.86 7.71
C TRP A 256 -2.00 10.76 7.10
N LEU A 257 -3.31 11.01 6.94
CA LEU A 257 -4.26 9.98 6.50
C LEU A 257 -4.07 9.59 5.03
N GLY A 258 -3.81 10.57 4.15
CA GLY A 258 -3.71 10.33 2.72
C GLY A 258 -2.57 9.37 2.36
N THR A 259 -1.39 9.53 2.96
CA THR A 259 -0.23 8.66 2.65
C THR A 259 -0.17 7.39 3.50
N PHE A 260 -1.04 7.27 4.51
CA PHE A 260 -0.97 6.22 5.52
C PHE A 260 -1.00 4.79 4.95
N PRO A 261 -1.89 4.43 4.00
CA PRO A 261 -1.97 3.06 3.49
C PRO A 261 -0.64 2.52 2.97
N TRP A 262 0.06 3.31 2.16
CA TRP A 262 1.35 2.93 1.59
C TRP A 262 2.48 2.95 2.61
N ARG A 263 2.50 3.93 3.53
CA ARG A 263 3.53 4.01 4.58
C ARG A 263 3.43 2.85 5.58
N ALA A 264 2.21 2.47 5.94
CA ALA A 264 1.94 1.39 6.90
C ALA A 264 1.82 0.01 6.23
N VAL A 265 1.83 -0.05 4.89
CA VAL A 265 1.57 -1.27 4.10
C VAL A 265 0.26 -1.92 4.54
N THR A 266 -0.82 -1.17 4.34
CA THR A 266 -2.21 -1.53 4.64
C THR A 266 -3.12 -0.92 3.58
N TRP A 267 -4.42 -1.22 3.65
CA TRP A 267 -5.43 -0.61 2.79
C TRP A 267 -6.53 0.09 3.60
N PHE A 268 -7.28 0.96 2.92
CA PHE A 268 -8.49 1.58 3.44
C PHE A 268 -9.73 1.01 2.77
N GLY A 269 -10.72 0.67 3.60
CA GLY A 269 -12.02 0.20 3.17
C GLY A 269 -13.14 0.86 3.98
N PRO A 270 -14.40 0.74 3.51
CA PRO A 270 -15.56 1.17 4.28
C PRO A 270 -15.58 0.49 5.66
N GLY A 271 -15.91 1.26 6.69
CA GLY A 271 -15.97 0.80 8.07
C GLY A 271 -14.62 0.73 8.79
N HIS A 272 -13.49 0.91 8.11
CA HIS A 272 -12.19 0.93 8.78
C HIS A 272 -12.09 2.12 9.73
N SER A 273 -11.57 1.89 10.94
CA SER A 273 -11.23 2.95 11.88
C SER A 273 -9.71 3.07 12.05
N ILE A 274 -9.22 4.31 12.05
CA ILE A 274 -7.79 4.61 12.10
C ILE A 274 -7.51 5.55 13.26
N LYS A 275 -6.63 5.11 14.17
CA LYS A 275 -6.23 5.92 15.32
C LYS A 275 -5.60 7.23 14.86
N TRP A 276 -6.13 8.35 15.36
CA TRP A 276 -5.55 9.67 15.13
C TRP A 276 -4.39 9.85 16.11
N LEU A 277 -3.18 9.76 15.58
CA LEU A 277 -1.96 9.95 16.37
C LEU A 277 -1.82 11.42 16.76
N ASP A 278 -1.45 11.65 18.02
CA ASP A 278 -1.29 12.99 18.57
C ASP A 278 -0.02 13.65 18.03
N ASN A 279 -0.18 14.54 17.06
CA ASN A 279 0.81 15.52 16.67
C ASN A 279 0.25 16.87 17.11
N GLY A 280 0.87 17.56 18.08
CA GLY A 280 0.32 18.79 18.68
C GLY A 280 -0.09 19.88 17.67
N GLU A 281 0.44 19.79 16.45
CA GLU A 281 -0.01 20.45 15.25
C GLU A 281 -1.55 20.36 15.03
N ASP A 282 -2.16 19.18 15.01
CA ASP A 282 -3.57 19.00 14.61
C ASP A 282 -4.55 19.09 15.80
N SER A 283 -4.06 19.45 16.99
CA SER A 283 -4.85 19.54 18.23
C SER A 283 -6.12 20.39 18.09
N PRO A 284 -6.11 21.58 17.44
CA PRO A 284 -7.32 22.39 17.26
C PRO A 284 -8.41 21.69 16.45
N LEU A 285 -8.04 20.89 15.45
CA LEU A 285 -8.99 20.14 14.63
C LEU A 285 -9.45 18.86 15.34
N ARG A 286 -8.49 18.16 15.96
CA ARG A 286 -8.73 16.87 16.59
C ARG A 286 -9.70 16.99 17.76
N GLY A 287 -9.59 18.04 18.58
CA GLY A 287 -10.45 18.21 19.75
C GLY A 287 -10.44 16.97 20.65
N ASN A 288 -11.60 16.38 20.91
CA ASN A 288 -11.74 15.13 21.69
C ASN A 288 -11.71 13.85 20.83
N HIS A 289 -11.55 13.96 19.52
CA HIS A 289 -11.49 12.81 18.62
C HIS A 289 -10.16 12.05 18.80
N ALA A 290 -10.24 10.73 18.79
CA ALA A 290 -9.10 9.84 18.97
C ALA A 290 -8.83 8.95 17.77
N ALA A 291 -9.75 8.91 16.81
CA ALA A 291 -9.66 8.16 15.57
C ALA A 291 -10.53 8.80 14.49
N VAL A 292 -10.45 8.25 13.29
CA VAL A 292 -11.37 8.49 12.18
C VAL A 292 -12.03 7.18 11.81
N LEU A 293 -13.30 7.24 11.43
CA LEU A 293 -14.04 6.19 10.75
C LEU A 293 -14.14 6.55 9.27
N LEU A 294 -13.92 5.57 8.40
CA LEU A 294 -14.11 5.71 6.96
C LEU A 294 -15.47 5.14 6.57
N VAL A 295 -16.34 5.95 5.96
CA VAL A 295 -17.68 5.51 5.51
C VAL A 295 -17.84 5.71 4.01
N SER A 296 -18.45 4.75 3.31
CA SER A 296 -18.72 4.88 1.87
C SER A 296 -19.93 5.77 1.60
N ASP A 297 -20.93 5.73 2.48
CA ASP A 297 -22.12 6.56 2.43
C ASP A 297 -22.27 7.32 3.76
N PRO A 298 -21.97 8.63 3.79
CA PRO A 298 -22.13 9.45 4.98
C PRO A 298 -23.59 9.87 5.24
N SER A 299 -24.51 9.66 4.29
CA SER A 299 -25.91 10.09 4.44
C SER A 299 -26.68 9.32 5.54
N VAL A 300 -26.14 8.17 5.96
CA VAL A 300 -26.62 7.40 7.12
C VAL A 300 -26.41 8.12 8.45
N LEU A 301 -25.56 9.14 8.50
CA LEU A 301 -25.30 9.98 9.67
C LEU A 301 -26.11 11.28 9.60
N ALA A 302 -26.20 12.02 10.70
CA ALA A 302 -26.99 13.24 10.76
C ALA A 302 -26.45 14.36 9.85
N GLY A 303 -27.34 15.05 9.14
CA GLY A 303 -27.01 16.23 8.35
C GLY A 303 -28.27 16.90 7.81
N PRO A 304 -28.13 18.03 7.09
CA PRO A 304 -29.28 18.72 6.51
C PRO A 304 -29.89 17.89 5.37
N GLU A 305 -31.14 17.45 5.52
CA GLU A 305 -31.87 16.67 4.51
C GLU A 305 -31.94 17.38 3.14
N TRP A 306 -32.04 18.70 3.16
CA TRP A 306 -32.12 19.55 1.97
C TRP A 306 -30.76 19.78 1.28
N ALA A 307 -29.64 19.41 1.93
CA ALA A 307 -28.29 19.50 1.39
C ALA A 307 -27.51 18.20 1.67
N PRO A 308 -27.92 17.07 1.06
CA PRO A 308 -27.29 15.78 1.29
C PRO A 308 -25.83 15.79 0.81
N PRO A 309 -25.02 14.81 1.23
CA PRO A 309 -23.67 14.62 0.71
C PRO A 309 -23.70 14.53 -0.84
N PRO A 310 -22.75 15.17 -1.56
CA PRO A 310 -22.67 15.04 -3.00
C PRO A 310 -22.36 13.59 -3.40
N ASP A 311 -22.97 13.13 -4.49
CA ASP A 311 -22.61 11.85 -5.10
C ASP A 311 -21.23 11.96 -5.76
N LEU A 312 -20.29 11.15 -5.28
CA LEU A 312 -18.92 11.07 -5.78
C LEU A 312 -18.69 9.79 -6.60
N SER A 313 -19.70 8.94 -6.78
CA SER A 313 -19.58 7.69 -7.55
C SER A 313 -19.27 7.93 -9.03
N GLY A 314 -18.77 6.90 -9.71
CA GLY A 314 -18.56 6.91 -11.17
C GLY A 314 -17.17 7.35 -11.64
N LEU A 315 -16.28 7.76 -10.74
CA LEU A 315 -14.87 7.95 -11.10
C LEU A 315 -14.20 6.59 -11.32
N THR A 316 -13.47 6.45 -12.43
CA THR A 316 -12.60 5.32 -12.71
C THR A 316 -11.17 5.79 -12.98
N PHE A 317 -10.19 4.94 -12.67
CA PHE A 317 -8.79 5.22 -12.95
C PHE A 317 -8.07 3.94 -13.40
N HIS A 318 -7.47 3.98 -14.59
CA HIS A 318 -6.86 2.79 -15.25
C HIS A 318 -7.75 1.54 -15.26
N GLY A 319 -9.07 1.72 -15.39
CA GLY A 319 -10.04 0.63 -15.47
C GLY A 319 -10.65 0.20 -14.12
N ASP A 320 -10.03 0.54 -12.99
CA ASP A 320 -10.62 0.27 -11.68
C ASP A 320 -11.59 1.40 -11.27
N PRO A 321 -12.69 1.08 -10.57
CA PRO A 321 -13.50 2.08 -9.90
C PRO A 321 -12.71 2.76 -8.78
N VAL A 322 -12.99 4.04 -8.55
CA VAL A 322 -12.45 4.79 -7.42
C VAL A 322 -13.52 4.93 -6.35
N ASN A 323 -13.29 4.34 -5.18
CA ASN A 323 -14.20 4.53 -4.04
C ASN A 323 -13.88 5.83 -3.32
N TRP A 324 -14.92 6.57 -2.98
CA TRP A 324 -14.81 7.72 -2.10
C TRP A 324 -15.13 7.30 -0.68
N LEU A 325 -14.15 7.43 0.22
CA LEU A 325 -14.34 7.18 1.63
C LEU A 325 -14.43 8.50 2.39
N TRP A 326 -15.57 8.73 3.01
CA TRP A 326 -15.83 9.89 3.84
C TRP A 326 -15.21 9.71 5.22
N VAL A 327 -14.47 10.73 5.64
CA VAL A 327 -13.72 10.76 6.90
C VAL A 327 -14.61 11.32 7.99
N VAL A 328 -14.94 10.51 8.98
CA VAL A 328 -15.76 10.90 10.14
C VAL A 328 -14.92 10.78 11.41
N PRO A 329 -14.50 11.90 12.03
CA PRO A 329 -13.80 11.85 13.30
C PRO A 329 -14.65 11.19 14.40
N ILE A 330 -14.03 10.27 15.15
CA ILE A 330 -14.67 9.56 16.27
C ILE A 330 -13.82 9.70 17.55
N THR A 331 -14.50 9.73 18.68
CA THR A 331 -13.97 9.81 20.03
C THR A 331 -13.30 8.51 20.46
N ARG A 332 -12.59 8.55 21.60
CA ARG A 332 -11.95 7.35 22.15
C ARG A 332 -12.95 6.25 22.54
N PRO A 333 -14.09 6.52 23.21
CA PRO A 333 -15.09 5.50 23.49
C PRO A 333 -15.66 4.84 22.22
N GLU A 334 -15.95 5.63 21.19
CA GLU A 334 -16.45 5.13 19.90
C GLU A 334 -15.41 4.24 19.19
N HIS A 335 -14.12 4.63 19.20
CA HIS A 335 -13.05 3.80 18.64
C HIS A 335 -12.81 2.52 19.44
N LEU A 336 -12.99 2.53 20.77
CA LEU A 336 -12.93 1.29 21.57
C LEU A 336 -14.11 0.38 21.22
N PHE A 337 -15.31 0.93 21.08
CA PHE A 337 -16.49 0.21 20.65
C PHE A 337 -16.29 -0.45 19.27
N ALA A 338 -15.67 0.28 18.33
CA ALA A 338 -15.31 -0.19 16.99
C ALA A 338 -14.34 -1.39 16.96
N LYS A 339 -13.61 -1.65 18.05
CA LYS A 339 -12.71 -2.81 18.16
C LYS A 339 -13.43 -4.09 18.59
N GLU A 340 -14.60 -3.93 19.21
CA GLU A 340 -15.38 -5.02 19.77
C GLU A 340 -16.61 -5.36 18.91
N HIS A 341 -16.99 -4.46 17.99
CA HIS A 341 -18.18 -4.57 17.15
C HIS A 341 -17.83 -4.29 15.69
N ASP A 342 -18.66 -4.79 14.77
CA ASP A 342 -18.53 -4.46 13.35
C ASP A 342 -18.85 -2.99 13.04
N ALA A 343 -18.46 -2.57 11.83
CA ALA A 343 -18.62 -1.19 11.39
C ALA A 343 -20.09 -0.76 11.26
N GLU A 344 -20.98 -1.68 10.84
CA GLU A 344 -22.41 -1.38 10.70
C GLU A 344 -23.04 -1.05 12.05
N THR A 345 -22.73 -1.83 13.08
CA THR A 345 -23.17 -1.59 14.46
C THR A 345 -22.67 -0.25 14.98
N LEU A 346 -21.40 0.10 14.72
CA LEU A 346 -20.86 1.41 15.09
C LEU A 346 -21.58 2.54 14.36
N ILE A 347 -21.77 2.44 13.05
CA ILE A 347 -22.43 3.47 12.24
C ILE A 347 -23.88 3.67 12.71
N ALA A 348 -24.62 2.59 12.96
CA ALA A 348 -25.97 2.66 13.49
C ALA A 348 -26.03 3.34 14.86
N LYS A 349 -25.09 3.02 15.75
CA LYS A 349 -24.95 3.68 17.05
C LYS A 349 -24.68 5.18 16.90
N LEU A 350 -23.73 5.56 16.04
CA LEU A 350 -23.38 6.96 15.78
C LEU A 350 -24.60 7.72 15.21
N ALA A 351 -25.33 7.12 14.27
CA ALA A 351 -26.54 7.70 13.70
C ALA A 351 -27.63 7.92 14.77
N ALA A 352 -27.86 6.93 15.63
CA ALA A 352 -28.83 7.03 16.73
C ALA A 352 -28.46 8.12 17.76
N GLU A 353 -27.16 8.40 17.91
CA GLU A 353 -26.65 9.49 18.76
C GLU A 353 -26.63 10.86 18.06
N GLY A 354 -27.13 10.93 16.82
CA GLY A 354 -27.16 12.17 16.06
C GLY A 354 -25.77 12.64 15.61
N ARG A 355 -24.78 11.74 15.51
CA ARG A 355 -23.45 12.06 14.97
C ARG A 355 -23.61 12.64 13.57
N SER A 356 -23.07 13.83 13.35
CA SER A 356 -23.05 14.42 12.02
C SER A 356 -21.88 13.93 11.17
N TRP A 357 -22.12 13.81 9.85
CA TRP A 357 -21.06 13.62 8.85
C TRP A 357 -20.39 14.94 8.42
N ILE A 358 -20.89 16.08 8.88
CA ILE A 358 -20.26 17.39 8.69
C ILE A 358 -19.46 17.73 9.94
N LEU A 359 -18.15 17.95 9.77
CA LEU A 359 -17.26 18.36 10.85
C LEU A 359 -17.42 19.86 11.14
N GLY A 360 -17.89 20.19 12.35
CA GLY A 360 -18.13 21.56 12.82
C GLY A 360 -17.12 22.06 13.82
#